data_AF-A0A7V5RLE9-F1
#
_entry.id   AF-A0A7V5RLE9-F1
#
_cell.length_a   1.000
_cell.length_b   1.000
_cell.length_c   1.000
_cell.angle_alpha   90.00
_cell.angle_beta   90.00
_cell.angle_gamma   90.00
#
_symmetry.space_group_name_H-M   'P 1'
#
loop_
_entity.id
_entity.type
_entity.pdbx_description
1 polymer ?
#
loop_
_entity_poly.entity_id
_entity_poly.type
_entity_poly.pdbx_seq_one_letter_code
_entity_poly.pdbx_strand_id
1 'polypeptide(L)'
;MKRAPILTGLIFAVLFAFGCSKSPNEPEANDTELSDNEQMTIVAAEVASDNGGIMADVEMMTSLATGSTSAAAKQTGMQVAGVDTTFTNGWISYTLNLWFYNQEGNELPWYIEGRTDKIVYQGKLSGSNKSARDFLNISLNSSSNLTAEDILSGMMKLNGAGNNNSTYEIKSAVRSLSVAAASSFSIKDVVVDLSQSQQFPTSGTMTGTIAGKYTASGPNASDEQDYSFTFTITFSGGNTVKVTLPSGNSFTLDLATGDYSAA
;
A
#
# COMPACT_ATOMS: atom_id res chain seq x y z
N MET A 1 -4.99 -62.89 15.66
CA MET A 1 -4.90 -63.04 17.12
C MET A 1 -4.89 -61.66 17.75
N LYS A 2 -5.87 -61.39 18.61
CA LYS A 2 -6.11 -60.13 19.33
C LYS A 2 -5.14 -59.99 20.50
N ARG A 3 -4.60 -58.80 20.75
CA ARG A 3 -4.08 -58.40 22.08
C ARG A 3 -4.79 -57.12 22.52
N ALA A 4 -5.08 -57.11 23.81
CA ALA A 4 -6.05 -56.29 24.54
C ALA A 4 -5.49 -54.90 24.96
N PRO A 5 -6.35 -53.97 25.41
CA PRO A 5 -5.99 -52.60 25.78
C PRO A 5 -5.48 -52.50 27.23
N ILE A 6 -4.66 -51.50 27.52
CA ILE A 6 -4.31 -51.11 28.89
C ILE A 6 -5.06 -49.81 29.23
N LEU A 7 -5.87 -49.93 30.27
CA LEU A 7 -6.74 -48.95 30.87
C LEU A 7 -6.14 -48.52 32.22
N THR A 8 -6.39 -47.26 32.61
CA THR A 8 -6.57 -46.74 33.98
C THR A 8 -5.36 -46.29 34.82
N GLY A 9 -5.52 -45.08 35.37
CA GLY A 9 -4.82 -44.53 36.54
C GLY A 9 -4.80 -42.99 36.47
N LEU A 10 -5.92 -42.28 36.59
CA LEU A 10 -6.62 -41.84 37.81
C LEU A 10 -5.73 -41.13 38.88
N ILE A 11 -5.69 -39.79 38.77
CA ILE A 11 -5.96 -38.76 39.80
C ILE A 11 -5.37 -38.94 41.22
N PHE A 12 -4.50 -37.99 41.63
CA PHE A 12 -4.46 -37.36 42.96
C PHE A 12 -3.66 -36.04 42.84
N ALA A 13 -4.31 -34.88 42.69
CA ALA A 13 -4.89 -34.02 43.73
C ALA A 13 -3.87 -33.12 44.47
N VAL A 14 -3.96 -31.81 44.14
CA VAL A 14 -4.06 -30.62 45.03
C VAL A 14 -3.01 -30.40 46.12
N LEU A 15 -2.55 -29.13 46.20
CA LEU A 15 -2.02 -28.32 47.34
C LEU A 15 -0.73 -27.58 46.88
N PHE A 16 -0.56 -26.26 46.91
CA PHE A 16 -1.24 -25.15 47.57
C PHE A 16 -1.09 -23.86 46.73
N ALA A 17 -2.15 -23.07 46.70
CA ALA A 17 -2.10 -21.65 46.40
C ALA A 17 -1.44 -20.87 47.54
N PHE A 18 -0.60 -19.87 47.23
CA PHE A 18 -0.52 -18.59 47.95
C PHE A 18 0.30 -17.56 47.14
N GLY A 19 -0.30 -16.39 46.88
CA GLY A 19 0.46 -15.14 46.72
C GLY A 19 0.42 -14.47 45.34
N CYS A 20 -0.71 -13.89 44.94
CA CYS A 20 -0.91 -12.43 44.96
C CYS A 20 -2.22 -12.08 44.24
N SER A 21 -3.21 -11.65 45.01
CA SER A 21 -4.45 -11.05 44.51
C SER A 21 -4.13 -9.76 43.74
N LYS A 22 -4.23 -9.79 42.41
CA LYS A 22 -4.46 -8.57 41.61
C LYS A 22 -5.92 -8.15 41.81
N SER A 23 -6.15 -6.90 42.20
CA SER A 23 -7.47 -6.28 42.28
C SER A 23 -8.26 -6.50 40.99
N PRO A 24 -9.51 -6.98 41.04
CA PRO A 24 -10.28 -7.29 39.85
C PRO A 24 -11.12 -6.09 39.34
N ASN A 25 -10.61 -4.86 39.37
CA ASN A 25 -11.41 -3.67 39.02
C ASN A 25 -10.60 -2.41 38.62
N GLU A 26 -9.43 -2.54 38.00
CA GLU A 26 -8.98 -1.46 37.12
C GLU A 26 -9.32 -1.89 35.69
N PRO A 27 -10.16 -1.14 34.95
CA PRO A 27 -10.28 -1.37 33.52
C PRO A 27 -8.86 -1.19 32.97
N GLU A 28 -8.29 -2.26 32.44
CA GLU A 28 -7.05 -2.19 31.67
C GLU A 28 -7.24 -1.02 30.69
N ALA A 29 -6.34 -0.05 30.74
CA ALA A 29 -6.37 1.08 29.83
C ALA A 29 -6.55 0.49 28.43
N ASN A 30 -7.66 0.86 27.77
CA ASN A 30 -7.92 0.40 26.42
C ASN A 30 -6.68 0.73 25.60
N ASP A 31 -5.92 -0.30 25.24
CA ASP A 31 -4.79 -0.21 24.33
C ASP A 31 -5.41 0.08 22.96
N THR A 32 -5.75 1.35 22.74
CA THR A 32 -6.44 1.86 21.54
C THR A 32 -5.49 2.04 20.36
N GLU A 33 -4.26 1.54 20.48
CA GLU A 33 -3.29 1.58 19.40
C GLU A 33 -3.33 0.28 18.61
N LEU A 34 -3.41 0.41 17.28
CA LEU A 34 -3.20 -0.71 16.37
C LEU A 34 -1.83 -1.30 16.64
N SER A 35 -1.74 -2.63 16.73
CA SER A 35 -0.44 -3.31 16.83
C SER A 35 0.41 -3.03 15.57
N ASP A 36 1.73 -3.14 15.69
CA ASP A 36 2.63 -2.91 14.55
C ASP A 36 2.30 -3.78 13.33
N ASN A 37 1.83 -5.01 13.52
CA ASN A 37 1.37 -5.86 12.41
C ASN A 37 0.08 -5.32 11.75
N GLU A 38 -0.85 -4.77 12.54
CA GLU A 38 -2.07 -4.16 11.99
C GLU A 38 -1.73 -2.86 11.26
N GLN A 39 -0.86 -2.02 11.84
CA GLN A 39 -0.34 -0.84 11.17
C GLN A 39 0.32 -1.22 9.84
N MET A 40 1.19 -2.25 9.84
CA MET A 40 1.88 -2.71 8.65
C MET A 40 0.91 -3.30 7.61
N THR A 41 -0.17 -3.96 8.02
CA THR A 41 -1.22 -4.43 7.10
C THR A 41 -1.87 -3.27 6.37
N ILE A 42 -2.15 -2.16 7.06
CA ILE A 42 -2.72 -0.97 6.43
C ILE A 42 -1.68 -0.31 5.51
N VAL A 43 -0.41 -0.20 5.95
CA VAL A 43 0.68 0.33 5.09
C VAL A 43 0.82 -0.51 3.82
N ALA A 44 0.79 -1.83 3.92
CA ALA A 44 0.87 -2.72 2.76
C ALA A 44 -0.29 -2.49 1.77
N ALA A 45 -1.51 -2.29 2.27
CA ALA A 45 -2.67 -1.97 1.44
C ALA A 45 -2.55 -0.59 0.75
N GLU A 46 -2.04 0.41 1.47
CA GLU A 46 -1.83 1.77 0.97
C GLU A 46 -0.69 1.88 -0.04
N VAL A 47 0.29 0.98 0.03
CA VAL A 47 1.52 1.07 -0.77
C VAL A 47 1.50 0.17 -1.99
N ALA A 48 1.09 -1.09 -1.85
CA ALA A 48 1.28 -2.10 -2.89
C ALA A 48 0.46 -1.84 -4.16
N SER A 49 1.03 -2.20 -5.32
CA SER A 49 0.37 -1.93 -6.61
C SER A 49 -0.86 -2.80 -6.85
N ASP A 50 -0.85 -4.09 -6.47
CA ASP A 50 -2.01 -4.99 -6.61
C ASP A 50 -3.25 -4.51 -5.82
N ASN A 51 -3.01 -3.72 -4.78
CA ASN A 51 -4.03 -3.12 -3.92
C ASN A 51 -4.49 -1.73 -4.41
N GLY A 52 -3.93 -1.23 -5.51
CA GLY A 52 -4.18 0.12 -6.01
C GLY A 52 -3.57 1.22 -5.16
N GLY A 53 -2.56 0.87 -4.36
CA GLY A 53 -1.78 1.82 -3.56
C GLY A 53 -0.88 2.71 -4.41
N ILE A 54 -0.04 3.51 -3.77
CA ILE A 54 0.85 4.46 -4.45
C ILE A 54 1.78 3.81 -5.49
N MET A 55 2.17 2.55 -5.32
CA MET A 55 2.98 1.87 -6.32
C MET A 55 2.24 1.66 -7.64
N ALA A 56 0.90 1.61 -7.65
CA ALA A 56 0.13 1.56 -8.89
C ALA A 56 0.29 2.84 -9.73
N ASP A 57 0.35 4.01 -9.08
CA ASP A 57 0.65 5.29 -9.76
C ASP A 57 2.10 5.34 -10.27
N VAL A 58 3.06 4.84 -9.47
CA VAL A 58 4.48 4.77 -9.85
C VAL A 58 4.69 3.85 -11.05
N GLU A 59 4.06 2.68 -11.05
CA GLU A 59 4.08 1.73 -12.18
C GLU A 59 3.43 2.34 -13.42
N MET A 60 2.30 3.03 -13.27
CA MET A 60 1.64 3.73 -14.38
C MET A 60 2.55 4.80 -14.98
N MET A 61 3.16 5.64 -14.12
CA MET A 61 4.11 6.67 -14.54
C MET A 61 5.31 6.09 -15.27
N THR A 62 5.86 4.98 -14.78
CA THR A 62 7.00 4.33 -15.44
C THR A 62 6.59 3.70 -16.77
N SER A 63 5.39 3.12 -16.83
CA SER A 63 4.83 2.59 -18.07
C SER A 63 4.65 3.68 -19.12
N LEU A 64 4.17 4.87 -18.71
CA LEU A 64 4.05 6.05 -19.58
C LEU A 64 5.43 6.53 -20.06
N ALA A 65 6.39 6.65 -19.15
CA ALA A 65 7.75 7.10 -19.46
C ALA A 65 8.52 6.16 -20.38
N THR A 66 8.17 4.87 -20.40
CA THR A 66 8.77 3.86 -21.29
C THR A 66 7.95 3.61 -22.55
N GLY A 67 6.82 4.29 -22.72
CA GLY A 67 5.88 4.05 -23.82
C GLY A 67 5.29 2.63 -23.82
N SER A 68 5.37 1.92 -22.70
CA SER A 68 5.05 0.49 -22.58
C SER A 68 3.61 0.22 -22.13
N THR A 69 2.81 1.26 -21.85
CA THR A 69 1.42 1.11 -21.37
C THR A 69 0.63 0.17 -22.30
N SER A 70 0.44 -1.06 -21.84
CA SER A 70 -0.29 -2.12 -22.55
C SER A 70 -1.82 -1.97 -22.43
N ALA A 71 -2.31 -0.86 -21.88
CA ALA A 71 -3.70 -0.42 -22.08
C ALA A 71 -3.89 -0.24 -23.59
N ALA A 72 -4.38 -1.29 -24.23
CA ALA A 72 -4.28 -1.49 -25.66
C ALA A 72 -4.73 -0.27 -26.46
N ALA A 73 -3.76 0.51 -26.97
CA ALA A 73 -3.85 1.15 -28.27
C ALA A 73 -3.90 0.08 -29.37
N LYS A 74 -4.91 -0.82 -29.30
CA LYS A 74 -5.42 -1.58 -30.44
C LYS A 74 -6.57 -0.86 -31.13
N GLN A 75 -6.81 0.40 -30.80
CA GLN A 75 -7.44 1.32 -31.73
C GLN A 75 -6.38 2.23 -32.32
N THR A 76 -6.14 2.04 -33.61
CA THR A 76 -5.49 2.99 -34.50
C THR A 76 -6.08 4.37 -34.23
N GLY A 77 -5.34 5.25 -33.53
CA GLY A 77 -5.81 6.59 -33.17
C GLY A 77 -5.69 7.00 -31.71
N MET A 78 -5.34 6.10 -30.76
CA MET A 78 -4.95 6.54 -29.41
C MET A 78 -3.51 7.07 -29.42
N GLN A 79 -3.37 8.36 -29.70
CA GLN A 79 -2.17 9.13 -29.42
C GLN A 79 -2.43 9.92 -28.14
N VAL A 80 -1.52 9.82 -27.16
CA VAL A 80 -1.66 10.41 -25.81
C VAL A 80 -1.45 11.93 -25.86
N ALA A 81 -2.37 12.65 -26.50
CA ALA A 81 -2.32 14.10 -26.61
C ALA A 81 -2.99 14.79 -25.44
N GLY A 82 -2.27 15.11 -24.36
CA GLY A 82 -2.80 15.81 -23.18
C GLY A 82 -4.23 15.39 -22.81
N VAL A 83 -4.42 14.11 -22.46
CA VAL A 83 -5.75 13.47 -22.48
C VAL A 83 -6.23 13.24 -21.05
N ASP A 84 -7.41 13.80 -20.71
CA ASP A 84 -8.27 13.26 -19.66
C ASP A 84 -8.62 11.81 -20.04
N THR A 85 -7.86 10.85 -19.53
CA THR A 85 -7.99 9.45 -19.93
C THR A 85 -8.59 8.65 -18.81
N THR A 86 -9.64 7.91 -19.12
CA THR A 86 -10.16 6.87 -18.23
C THR A 86 -9.93 5.49 -18.81
N PHE A 87 -9.24 4.63 -18.08
CA PHE A 87 -9.09 3.22 -18.44
C PHE A 87 -9.11 2.33 -17.19
N THR A 88 -9.18 1.02 -17.41
CA THR A 88 -9.21 0.02 -16.33
C THR A 88 -8.02 -0.92 -16.48
N ASN A 89 -7.31 -1.19 -15.39
CA ASN A 89 -6.33 -2.26 -15.29
C ASN A 89 -6.77 -3.20 -14.17
N GLY A 90 -7.20 -4.41 -14.53
CA GLY A 90 -7.83 -5.34 -13.58
C GLY A 90 -9.11 -4.75 -12.97
N TRP A 91 -9.08 -4.50 -11.67
CA TRP A 91 -10.20 -3.95 -10.90
C TRP A 91 -10.09 -2.43 -10.65
N ILE A 92 -8.97 -1.81 -11.05
CA ILE A 92 -8.65 -0.41 -10.80
C ILE A 92 -9.01 0.41 -12.05
N SER A 93 -9.82 1.44 -11.87
CA SER A 93 -10.09 2.48 -12.86
C SER A 93 -9.24 3.70 -12.57
N TYR A 94 -8.50 4.14 -13.60
CA TYR A 94 -7.66 5.33 -13.58
C TYR A 94 -8.39 6.46 -14.29
N THR A 95 -8.35 7.66 -13.73
CA THR A 95 -8.69 8.92 -14.41
C THR A 95 -7.47 9.82 -14.33
N LEU A 96 -6.85 10.08 -15.47
CA LEU A 96 -5.55 10.76 -15.55
C LEU A 96 -5.66 12.08 -16.29
N ASN A 97 -4.94 13.09 -15.80
CA ASN A 97 -4.57 14.27 -16.58
C ASN A 97 -3.04 14.32 -16.66
N LEU A 98 -2.52 14.45 -17.88
CA LEU A 98 -1.09 14.30 -18.19
C LEU A 98 -0.60 15.50 -18.99
N TRP A 99 0.56 16.03 -18.59
CA TRP A 99 1.30 17.03 -19.36
C TRP A 99 2.72 16.54 -19.62
N PHE A 100 3.18 16.73 -20.86
CA PHE A 100 4.48 16.28 -21.32
C PHE A 100 5.35 17.49 -21.60
N TYR A 101 6.62 17.44 -21.20
CA TYR A 101 7.57 18.52 -21.44
C TYR A 101 8.87 17.95 -22.00
N ASN A 102 9.54 18.72 -22.85
CA ASN A 102 10.89 18.41 -23.29
C ASN A 102 11.94 18.92 -22.28
N GLN A 103 13.22 18.66 -22.55
CA GLN A 103 14.33 19.04 -21.67
C GLN A 103 14.46 20.57 -21.49
N GLU A 104 14.03 21.36 -22.48
CA GLU A 104 14.00 22.83 -22.35
C GLU A 104 12.76 23.35 -21.58
N GLY A 105 11.88 22.47 -21.12
CA GLY A 105 10.66 22.81 -20.39
C GLY A 105 9.48 23.27 -21.27
N ASN A 106 9.57 23.09 -22.59
CA ASN A 106 8.46 23.37 -23.49
C ASN A 106 7.43 22.24 -23.42
N GLU A 107 6.16 22.59 -23.30
CA GLU A 107 5.06 21.63 -23.33
C GLU A 107 4.98 20.97 -24.71
N LEU A 108 4.86 19.64 -24.70
CA LEU A 108 4.66 18.81 -25.87
C LEU A 108 3.19 18.42 -25.96
N PRO A 109 2.62 18.35 -27.17
CA PRO A 109 1.21 18.04 -27.32
C PRO A 109 0.87 16.59 -26.92
N TRP A 110 1.84 15.68 -26.97
CA TRP A 110 1.75 14.28 -26.52
C TRP A 110 3.11 13.76 -26.06
N TYR A 111 3.14 12.55 -25.49
CA TYR A 111 4.39 11.83 -25.25
C TYR A 111 5.12 11.53 -26.57
N ILE A 112 6.35 12.03 -26.71
CA ILE A 112 7.19 11.76 -27.89
C ILE A 112 8.48 11.10 -27.42
N GLU A 113 8.66 9.84 -27.78
CA GLU A 113 9.87 9.08 -27.50
C GLU A 113 11.12 9.83 -27.97
N GLY A 114 12.15 9.88 -27.11
CA GLY A 114 13.39 10.61 -27.37
C GLY A 114 13.27 12.13 -27.33
N ARG A 115 12.10 12.69 -26.96
CA ARG A 115 11.91 14.14 -26.77
C ARG A 115 11.26 14.53 -25.45
N THR A 116 10.40 13.68 -24.89
CA THR A 116 9.78 13.93 -23.58
C THR A 116 10.79 13.63 -22.47
N ASP A 117 11.07 14.63 -21.65
CA ASP A 117 11.99 14.53 -20.51
C ASP A 117 11.27 14.64 -19.15
N LYS A 118 10.08 15.24 -19.16
CA LYS A 118 9.26 15.43 -17.98
C LYS A 118 7.80 15.09 -18.23
N ILE A 119 7.16 14.44 -17.26
CA ILE A 119 5.73 14.15 -17.23
C ILE A 119 5.17 14.69 -15.92
N VAL A 120 4.12 15.51 -16.01
CA VAL A 120 3.29 15.88 -14.86
C VAL A 120 2.03 15.03 -14.92
N TYR A 121 1.74 14.35 -13.82
CA TYR A 121 0.66 13.37 -13.68
C TYR A 121 -0.29 13.80 -12.58
N GLN A 122 -1.56 13.91 -12.90
CA GLN A 122 -2.64 14.04 -11.93
C GLN A 122 -3.57 12.85 -12.09
N GLY A 123 -3.47 11.91 -11.17
CA GLY A 123 -4.24 10.67 -11.17
C GLY A 123 -5.36 10.69 -10.15
N LYS A 124 -6.46 10.02 -10.50
CA LYS A 124 -7.44 9.50 -9.55
C LYS A 124 -7.64 8.02 -9.83
N LEU A 125 -7.52 7.21 -8.80
CA LEU A 125 -7.77 5.77 -8.88
C LEU A 125 -9.03 5.46 -8.10
N SER A 126 -9.86 4.60 -8.69
CA SER A 126 -11.07 4.09 -8.05
C SER A 126 -11.28 2.63 -8.40
N GLY A 127 -12.02 1.91 -7.57
CA GLY A 127 -12.30 0.50 -7.84
C GLY A 127 -12.75 -0.23 -6.58
N SER A 128 -13.07 -1.50 -6.73
CA SER A 128 -13.29 -2.36 -5.58
C SER A 128 -12.80 -3.77 -5.86
N ASN A 129 -12.15 -4.37 -4.87
CA ASN A 129 -11.69 -5.76 -4.96
C ASN A 129 -11.95 -6.48 -3.65
N LYS A 130 -12.27 -7.77 -3.77
CA LYS A 130 -12.29 -8.70 -2.65
C LYS A 130 -11.10 -9.62 -2.85
N SER A 131 -9.98 -9.28 -2.23
CA SER A 131 -8.80 -10.13 -2.34
C SER A 131 -9.04 -11.44 -1.59
N ALA A 132 -8.60 -12.54 -2.19
CA ALA A 132 -8.56 -13.83 -1.50
C ALA A 132 -7.50 -13.85 -0.39
N ARG A 133 -6.50 -12.95 -0.44
CA ARG A 133 -5.51 -12.77 0.61
C ARG A 133 -6.09 -11.95 1.75
N ASP A 134 -5.91 -12.47 2.97
CA ASP A 134 -6.12 -11.79 4.26
C ASP A 134 -7.51 -11.19 4.50
N PHE A 135 -8.52 -11.70 3.77
CA PHE A 135 -9.88 -11.17 3.82
C PHE A 135 -9.93 -9.65 3.58
N LEU A 136 -9.01 -9.12 2.78
CA LEU A 136 -8.91 -7.70 2.47
C LEU A 136 -9.96 -7.32 1.42
N ASN A 137 -11.00 -6.61 1.83
CA ASN A 137 -11.91 -5.94 0.89
C ASN A 137 -11.51 -4.48 0.77
N ILE A 138 -11.28 -4.03 -0.46
CA ILE A 138 -10.86 -2.66 -0.77
C ILE A 138 -11.97 -1.96 -1.54
N SER A 139 -12.32 -0.75 -1.11
CA SER A 139 -12.99 0.25 -1.93
C SER A 139 -12.02 1.39 -2.18
N LEU A 140 -11.37 1.35 -3.33
CA LEU A 140 -10.30 2.26 -3.71
C LEU A 140 -10.86 3.64 -4.08
N ASN A 141 -10.25 4.68 -3.51
CA ASN A 141 -10.50 6.08 -3.83
C ASN A 141 -9.24 6.89 -3.48
N SER A 142 -8.28 6.94 -4.39
CA SER A 142 -7.03 7.67 -4.20
C SER A 142 -6.83 8.72 -5.29
N SER A 143 -6.00 9.71 -4.99
CA SER A 143 -5.61 10.75 -5.93
C SER A 143 -4.17 11.15 -5.69
N SER A 144 -3.45 11.47 -6.75
CA SER A 144 -2.04 11.83 -6.66
C SER A 144 -1.66 12.87 -7.70
N ASN A 145 -0.64 13.65 -7.35
CA ASN A 145 0.03 14.56 -8.25
C ASN A 145 1.52 14.22 -8.21
N LEU A 146 2.00 13.64 -9.31
CA LEU A 146 3.37 13.18 -9.47
C LEU A 146 4.04 13.93 -10.62
N THR A 147 5.34 14.15 -10.49
CA THR A 147 6.19 14.66 -11.55
C THR A 147 7.33 13.67 -11.76
N ALA A 148 7.46 13.17 -12.98
CA ALA A 148 8.64 12.46 -13.47
C ALA A 148 9.53 13.43 -14.23
N GLU A 149 10.82 13.43 -13.92
CA GLU A 149 11.85 14.21 -14.61
C GLU A 149 13.01 13.30 -15.02
N ASP A 150 13.92 13.83 -15.83
CA ASP A 150 15.14 13.19 -16.32
C ASP A 150 14.93 11.98 -17.26
N ILE A 151 13.73 11.78 -17.82
CA ILE A 151 13.36 10.58 -18.60
C ILE A 151 14.35 10.28 -19.74
N LEU A 152 14.87 11.30 -20.43
CA LEU A 152 15.79 11.11 -21.55
C LEU A 152 17.17 10.59 -21.13
N SER A 153 17.49 10.67 -19.84
CA SER A 153 18.73 10.09 -19.28
C SER A 153 18.68 8.57 -19.14
N GLY A 154 17.51 7.95 -19.33
CA GLY A 154 17.26 6.54 -19.01
C GLY A 154 16.95 6.31 -17.53
N MET A 155 16.99 7.35 -16.71
CA MET A 155 16.51 7.35 -15.33
C MET A 155 15.25 8.20 -15.24
N MET A 156 14.36 7.90 -14.32
CA MET A 156 13.20 8.72 -14.04
C MET A 156 13.22 9.12 -12.58
N LYS A 157 13.17 10.43 -12.32
CA LYS A 157 13.09 10.98 -10.98
C LYS A 157 11.66 11.40 -10.65
N LEU A 158 11.06 10.71 -9.70
CA LEU A 158 9.70 10.91 -9.24
C LEU A 158 9.67 11.78 -7.98
N ASN A 159 8.82 12.80 -8.02
CA ASN A 159 8.47 13.63 -6.89
C ASN A 159 6.96 13.84 -6.87
N GLY A 160 6.37 14.00 -5.70
CA GLY A 160 4.96 14.33 -5.62
C GLY A 160 4.32 13.98 -4.30
N ALA A 161 3.00 13.99 -4.32
CA ALA A 161 2.19 13.64 -3.18
C ALA A 161 0.83 13.11 -3.63
N GLY A 162 0.12 12.51 -2.70
CA GLY A 162 -1.25 12.11 -2.93
C GLY A 162 -1.99 11.82 -1.64
N ASN A 163 -3.28 11.59 -1.80
CA ASN A 163 -4.21 11.32 -0.73
C ASN A 163 -5.00 10.06 -1.07
N ASN A 164 -5.29 9.28 -0.05
CA ASN A 164 -6.07 8.07 -0.17
C ASN A 164 -7.23 8.10 0.83
N ASN A 165 -8.44 8.09 0.29
CA ASN A 165 -9.70 8.03 1.04
C ASN A 165 -10.38 6.66 0.88
N SER A 166 -9.59 5.61 0.62
CA SER A 166 -10.08 4.26 0.45
C SER A 166 -10.61 3.70 1.76
N THR A 167 -11.49 2.71 1.64
CA THR A 167 -11.89 1.90 2.78
C THR A 167 -11.36 0.48 2.63
N TYR A 168 -10.94 -0.09 3.75
CA TYR A 168 -10.41 -1.44 3.84
C TYR A 168 -11.19 -2.23 4.90
N GLU A 169 -11.64 -3.42 4.57
CA GLU A 169 -12.07 -4.40 5.58
C GLU A 169 -10.94 -5.42 5.71
N ILE A 170 -10.26 -5.46 6.84
CA ILE A 170 -9.18 -6.41 7.14
C ILE A 170 -9.73 -7.42 8.14
N LYS A 171 -9.67 -8.73 7.87
CA LYS A 171 -10.08 -9.75 8.86
C LYS A 171 -8.88 -10.57 9.28
N SER A 172 -8.64 -10.57 10.59
CA SER A 172 -7.73 -11.51 11.23
C SER A 172 -8.52 -12.65 11.88
N ALA A 173 -7.80 -13.67 12.39
CA ALA A 173 -8.41 -14.72 13.20
C ALA A 173 -9.05 -14.20 14.50
N VAL A 174 -8.67 -13.00 14.96
CA VAL A 174 -9.03 -12.47 16.28
C VAL A 174 -10.06 -11.35 16.20
N ARG A 175 -9.99 -10.49 15.17
CA ARG A 175 -10.94 -9.39 14.93
C ARG A 175 -11.00 -8.98 13.47
N SER A 176 -12.13 -8.39 13.08
CA SER A 176 -12.27 -7.62 11.84
C SER A 176 -12.05 -6.14 12.13
N LEU A 177 -11.34 -5.47 11.22
CA LEU A 177 -11.09 -4.04 11.21
C LEU A 177 -11.73 -3.45 9.96
N SER A 178 -12.69 -2.53 10.13
CA SER A 178 -13.16 -1.67 9.04
C SER A 178 -12.42 -0.35 9.13
N VAL A 179 -11.54 -0.09 8.18
CA VAL A 179 -10.64 1.05 8.14
C VAL A 179 -11.14 2.03 7.10
N ALA A 180 -11.49 3.24 7.52
CA ALA A 180 -11.68 4.37 6.60
C ALA A 180 -10.41 5.21 6.62
N ALA A 181 -9.57 5.06 5.60
CA ALA A 181 -8.33 5.81 5.53
C ALA A 181 -8.59 7.26 5.10
N ALA A 182 -7.85 8.17 5.69
CA ALA A 182 -7.61 9.52 5.26
C ALA A 182 -6.09 9.69 5.16
N SER A 183 -5.47 8.82 4.35
CA SER A 183 -4.03 8.73 4.24
C SER A 183 -3.49 9.81 3.32
N SER A 184 -2.27 10.26 3.59
CA SER A 184 -1.51 11.12 2.68
C SER A 184 -0.10 10.57 2.54
N PHE A 185 0.50 10.75 1.37
CA PHE A 185 1.88 10.35 1.11
C PHE A 185 2.62 11.44 0.34
N SER A 186 3.94 11.45 0.52
CA SER A 186 4.87 12.24 -0.26
C SER A 186 6.02 11.37 -0.73
N ILE A 187 6.32 11.51 -2.01
CA ILE A 187 7.44 10.89 -2.69
C ILE A 187 8.48 11.97 -2.94
N LYS A 188 9.72 11.70 -2.53
CA LYS A 188 10.83 12.63 -2.73
C LYS A 188 12.03 11.92 -3.31
N ASP A 189 12.51 12.44 -4.43
CA ASP A 189 13.71 11.99 -5.13
C ASP A 189 13.71 10.47 -5.37
N VAL A 190 12.55 9.89 -5.70
CA VAL A 190 12.43 8.46 -5.97
C VAL A 190 12.87 8.18 -7.39
N VAL A 191 13.87 7.34 -7.56
CA VAL A 191 14.53 7.12 -8.85
C VAL A 191 14.15 5.76 -9.40
N VAL A 192 13.73 5.69 -10.65
CA VAL A 192 13.45 4.45 -11.38
C VAL A 192 14.42 4.34 -12.56
N ASP A 193 15.02 3.18 -12.79
CA ASP A 193 15.84 2.91 -13.98
C ASP A 193 14.93 2.41 -15.10
N LEU A 194 14.79 3.20 -16.16
CA LEU A 194 13.90 2.90 -17.29
C LEU A 194 14.49 1.83 -18.23
N SER A 195 15.76 1.46 -18.06
CA SER A 195 16.41 0.41 -18.85
C SER A 195 16.14 -1.00 -18.31
N GLN A 196 15.63 -1.12 -17.09
CA GLN A 196 15.29 -2.40 -16.47
C GLN A 196 13.91 -2.88 -16.92
N SER A 197 13.75 -4.19 -17.06
CA SER A 197 12.45 -4.82 -17.35
C SER A 197 11.49 -4.76 -16.15
N GLN A 198 12.03 -4.75 -14.93
CA GLN A 198 11.25 -4.58 -13.69
C GLN A 198 11.46 -3.16 -13.18
N GLN A 199 10.41 -2.36 -13.30
CA GLN A 199 10.41 -0.92 -13.09
C GLN A 199 10.16 -0.52 -11.63
N PHE A 200 10.85 -1.18 -10.69
CA PHE A 200 10.80 -0.80 -9.28
C PHE A 200 11.75 0.37 -9.00
N PRO A 201 11.45 1.22 -8.01
CA PRO A 201 12.37 2.28 -7.64
C PRO A 201 13.72 1.76 -7.13
N THR A 202 14.78 2.29 -7.73
CA THR A 202 16.19 2.03 -7.42
C THR A 202 16.66 2.73 -6.16
N SER A 203 16.12 3.90 -5.86
CA SER A 203 16.47 4.67 -4.66
C SER A 203 15.42 5.73 -4.32
N GLY A 204 15.64 6.44 -3.22
CA GLY A 204 14.80 7.52 -2.73
C GLY A 204 13.97 7.12 -1.52
N THR A 205 13.08 8.02 -1.13
CA THR A 205 12.25 7.84 0.07
C THR A 205 10.81 8.23 -0.18
N MET A 206 9.91 7.49 0.45
CA MET A 206 8.51 7.86 0.57
C MET A 206 8.14 7.96 2.04
N THR A 207 7.40 8.99 2.40
CA THR A 207 6.83 9.16 3.74
C THR A 207 5.33 9.27 3.62
N GLY A 208 4.59 8.67 4.56
CA GLY A 208 3.15 8.80 4.59
C GLY A 208 2.60 8.91 6.00
N THR A 209 1.42 9.49 6.10
CA THR A 209 0.59 9.51 7.29
C THR A 209 -0.67 8.73 6.97
N ILE A 210 -0.97 7.72 7.78
CA ILE A 210 -2.22 6.97 7.71
C ILE A 210 -3.05 7.42 8.91
N ALA A 211 -4.29 7.79 8.67
CA ALA A 211 -5.22 8.20 9.70
C ALA A 211 -6.61 7.69 9.37
N GLY A 212 -7.46 7.52 10.37
CA GLY A 212 -8.82 7.09 10.13
C GLY A 212 -9.53 6.61 11.38
N LYS A 213 -10.59 5.85 11.13
CA LYS A 213 -11.36 5.15 12.15
C LYS A 213 -11.27 3.65 11.92
N TYR A 214 -11.20 2.88 13.00
CA TYR A 214 -11.36 1.44 12.97
C TYR A 214 -12.46 1.00 13.94
N THR A 215 -13.25 0.03 13.51
CA THR A 215 -14.18 -0.69 14.41
C THR A 215 -13.63 -2.06 14.66
N ALA A 216 -13.24 -2.37 15.91
CA ALA A 216 -12.87 -3.71 16.32
C ALA A 216 -14.13 -4.46 16.78
N SER A 217 -14.53 -5.50 16.07
CA SER A 217 -15.67 -6.34 16.49
C SER A 217 -15.17 -7.58 17.25
N GLY A 218 -15.57 -7.71 18.53
CA GLY A 218 -15.37 -8.90 19.35
C GLY A 218 -16.68 -9.39 19.99
N PRO A 219 -16.66 -10.47 20.80
CA PRO A 219 -17.86 -11.01 21.43
C PRO A 219 -18.62 -10.01 22.33
N ASN A 220 -17.94 -8.96 22.81
CA ASN A 220 -18.44 -8.02 23.81
C ASN A 220 -18.25 -6.57 23.34
N ALA A 221 -19.10 -6.14 22.40
CA ALA A 221 -19.18 -4.80 21.81
C ALA A 221 -18.18 -4.48 20.69
N SER A 222 -18.59 -3.52 19.84
CA SER A 222 -17.81 -2.93 18.77
C SER A 222 -17.63 -1.44 19.08
N ASP A 223 -16.42 -1.05 19.45
CA ASP A 223 -16.09 0.35 19.65
C ASP A 223 -15.38 0.89 18.40
N GLU A 224 -15.83 2.05 17.94
CA GLU A 224 -15.13 2.83 16.92
C GLU A 224 -14.01 3.62 17.59
N GLN A 225 -12.80 3.53 17.06
CA GLN A 225 -11.60 4.18 17.58
C GLN A 225 -10.91 4.94 16.46
N ASP A 226 -10.44 6.15 16.76
CA ASP A 226 -9.58 6.90 15.85
C ASP A 226 -8.15 6.37 15.92
N TYR A 227 -7.42 6.40 14.80
CA TYR A 227 -6.01 6.05 14.76
C TYR A 227 -5.26 7.00 13.81
N SER A 228 -3.98 7.26 14.10
CA SER A 228 -3.10 7.99 13.19
C SER A 228 -1.64 7.63 13.46
N PHE A 229 -0.89 7.36 12.39
CA PHE A 229 0.53 7.08 12.48
C PHE A 229 1.26 7.46 11.18
N THR A 230 2.57 7.65 11.28
CA THR A 230 3.44 7.95 10.14
C THR A 230 4.31 6.74 9.79
N PHE A 231 4.65 6.56 8.52
CA PHE A 231 5.60 5.54 8.10
C PHE A 231 6.62 6.11 7.11
N THR A 232 7.78 5.47 7.01
CA THR A 232 8.81 5.80 6.01
C THR A 232 9.21 4.54 5.25
N ILE A 233 9.33 4.66 3.94
CA ILE A 233 9.84 3.63 3.02
C ILE A 233 11.14 4.12 2.40
N THR A 234 12.15 3.26 2.42
CA THR A 234 13.41 3.48 1.71
C THR A 234 13.52 2.49 0.56
N PHE A 235 13.67 3.00 -0.65
CA PHE A 235 13.82 2.19 -1.86
C PHE A 235 15.28 1.76 -2.05
N SER A 236 15.47 0.53 -2.53
CA SER A 236 16.80 -0.08 -2.66
C SER A 236 17.01 -0.87 -3.95
N GLY A 237 16.15 -0.70 -4.96
CA GLY A 237 16.29 -1.32 -6.28
C GLY A 237 15.82 -2.76 -6.40
N GLY A 238 14.93 -3.19 -5.51
CA GLY A 238 14.21 -4.46 -5.63
C GLY A 238 12.70 -4.27 -5.55
N ASN A 239 11.97 -5.37 -5.75
CA ASN A 239 10.54 -5.46 -5.46
C ASN A 239 10.24 -5.37 -3.97
N THR A 240 11.25 -5.49 -3.10
CA THR A 240 11.10 -5.39 -1.65
C THR A 240 11.74 -4.14 -1.09
N VAL A 241 11.11 -3.56 -0.07
CA VAL A 241 11.55 -2.33 0.58
C VAL A 241 11.54 -2.47 2.10
N LYS A 242 12.35 -1.65 2.77
CA LYS A 242 12.27 -1.48 4.21
C LYS A 242 11.22 -0.42 4.54
N VAL A 243 10.26 -0.79 5.38
CA VAL A 243 9.26 0.10 5.98
C VAL A 243 9.61 0.29 7.45
N THR A 244 9.61 1.54 7.93
CA THR A 244 9.83 1.87 9.35
C THR A 244 8.56 2.52 9.91
N LEU A 245 8.06 1.98 11.02
CA LEU A 245 6.89 2.48 11.76
C LEU A 245 7.31 3.46 12.87
N PRO A 246 6.37 4.20 13.50
CA PRO A 246 6.72 5.16 14.57
C PRO A 246 7.37 4.52 15.78
N SER A 247 7.06 3.23 16.05
CA SER A 247 7.68 2.44 17.12
C SER A 247 9.19 2.24 16.92
N GLY A 248 9.71 2.50 15.72
CA GLY A 248 11.08 2.19 15.31
C GLY A 248 11.24 0.77 14.77
N ASN A 249 10.21 -0.08 14.90
CA ASN A 249 10.20 -1.39 14.27
C ASN A 249 10.18 -1.27 12.75
N SER A 250 10.79 -2.27 12.10
CA SER A 250 10.96 -2.30 10.67
C SER A 250 10.43 -3.59 10.06
N PHE A 251 9.90 -3.47 8.85
CA PHE A 251 9.35 -4.58 8.08
C PHE A 251 9.96 -4.58 6.68
N THR A 252 10.07 -5.75 6.08
CA THR A 252 10.27 -5.91 4.64
C THR A 252 8.90 -6.03 3.98
N LEU A 253 8.62 -5.18 2.99
CA LEU A 253 7.38 -5.16 2.21
C LEU A 253 7.68 -5.45 0.75
N ASP A 254 6.94 -6.37 0.13
CA ASP A 254 6.89 -6.56 -1.31
C ASP A 254 5.93 -5.53 -1.94
N LEU A 255 6.47 -4.66 -2.81
CA LEU A 255 5.78 -3.54 -3.43
C LEU A 255 4.70 -3.96 -4.44
N ALA A 256 4.80 -5.15 -5.00
CA ALA A 256 3.82 -5.63 -5.96
C ALA A 256 2.60 -6.20 -5.23
N THR A 257 2.87 -7.13 -4.31
CA THR A 257 1.84 -7.99 -3.71
C THR A 257 1.31 -7.49 -2.36
N GLY A 258 2.06 -6.62 -1.68
CA GLY A 258 1.76 -6.20 -0.31
C GLY A 258 2.16 -7.20 0.77
N ASP A 259 2.82 -8.32 0.42
CA ASP A 259 3.34 -9.24 1.43
C ASP A 259 4.40 -8.57 2.29
N TYR A 260 4.37 -8.84 3.60
CA TYR A 260 5.37 -8.30 4.51
C TYR A 260 5.82 -9.28 5.59
N SER A 261 7.01 -9.02 6.13
CA SER A 261 7.59 -9.75 7.26
C SER A 261 8.42 -8.80 8.13
N ALA A 262 8.61 -9.16 9.39
CA ALA A 262 9.51 -8.40 10.27
C ALA A 262 10.94 -8.44 9.72
N ALA A 263 11.62 -7.29 9.71
CA ALA A 263 12.97 -7.13 9.18
C ALA A 263 14.07 -7.53 10.18
#